data_AF-A0A7C3WSG6-F1
#
_entry.id   AF-A0A7C3WSG6-F1
#
_cell.length_a   1.000
_cell.length_b   1.000
_cell.length_c   1.000
_cell.angle_alpha   90.00
_cell.angle_beta   90.00
_cell.angle_gamma   90.00
#
_symmetry.space_group_name_H-M   'P 1'
#
loop_
_entity.id
_entity.type
_entity.pdbx_description
1 polymer ?
#
loop_
_entity_poly.entity_id
_entity_poly.type
_entity_poly.pdbx_seq_one_letter_code
_entity_poly.pdbx_strand_id
1 'polypeptide(L)'
;MDFKWVTVARAWCFNSFPRKIENFALRLYSFTRTKETMYIRSIRFREPTEKEKNWLNKKDILQLGNEKPIHYPVLDNFFPIGAYINANTAKNMSHLLKIDMASYLDLLFEDMSLHYHNVAFVEKFYDFLPGDQEVLFETSRKHNIKLIISLEEETLFLEPTKITSFIKEKEHSIKRYAAEENLFGWVIKENPSDAEVDAYIQIKKKIEQIDEKHPVIYLTREANAFPLYSQFSSIAGISHWKSKNPWELGQVLKTHIKFINGQHLWAIGPAFVFGSGAPKWNSAPEIRLMINLAISSGARGWLSYTYHNIPLWSGGECQRSLTGPFLTFSDVWQELGGRLGRFYSLASLVMSAKPANPPDFSPDIQSRKHPRSRCPDNVDILIHTWMKGENFWLFYLVNQDTSEVTGVNITFRSALPEQYRIYDATQFVRSYQWEELPLSFHREMFPGQGQIMLIATPEECQHWGKIIMQRIFDYIEQQIAINVELLKPYLSSVEKISDKVRELKEKQSMDSLRKMVEIKNQVINTIYSTEDIYQVRGKLFEVGSILCACDGVLCRLLSEGKSTVVEKYKEDVLKLASEFIEYRVGVREGKGKKFIPYIEKTSGRLSTILQELRQNVSS
;
A
#
# COMPACT_ATOMS: atom_id res chain seq x y z
N MET A 1 -27.41 9.37 -38.52
CA MET A 1 -27.10 9.88 -37.18
C MET A 1 -26.05 10.97 -37.35
N ASP A 2 -26.37 12.21 -37.00
CA ASP A 2 -25.41 13.31 -37.05
C ASP A 2 -24.54 13.28 -35.81
N PHE A 3 -23.30 12.85 -35.96
CA PHE A 3 -22.32 12.84 -34.87
C PHE A 3 -21.78 14.26 -34.65
N LYS A 4 -21.91 14.78 -33.42
CA LYS A 4 -21.18 15.97 -32.99
C LYS A 4 -19.75 15.58 -32.62
N TRP A 5 -18.80 15.89 -33.50
CA TRP A 5 -17.39 15.60 -33.27
C TRP A 5 -16.77 16.56 -32.25
N VAL A 6 -16.08 16.02 -31.25
CA VAL A 6 -15.29 16.79 -30.28
C VAL A 6 -13.81 16.49 -30.52
N THR A 7 -13.00 17.53 -30.71
CA THR A 7 -11.55 17.40 -30.80
C THR A 7 -10.94 17.54 -29.42
N VAL A 8 -10.28 16.49 -28.95
CA VAL A 8 -9.45 16.53 -27.74
C VAL A 8 -7.99 16.68 -28.18
N ALA A 9 -7.33 17.75 -27.75
CA ALA A 9 -5.91 17.98 -28.00
C ALA A 9 -5.15 18.04 -26.67
N ARG A 10 -4.03 17.32 -26.58
CA ARG A 10 -3.07 17.40 -25.49
C ARG A 10 -1.68 17.68 -26.05
N ALA A 11 -0.96 18.60 -25.42
CA ALA A 11 0.46 18.79 -25.71
C ALA A 11 1.26 17.61 -25.14
N TRP A 12 2.28 17.15 -25.86
CA TRP A 12 3.12 16.03 -25.43
C TRP A 12 4.58 16.48 -25.34
N CYS A 13 5.16 16.29 -24.15
CA CYS A 13 6.54 16.51 -23.73
C CYS A 13 7.09 17.94 -23.62
N PHE A 14 7.45 18.27 -22.37
CA PHE A 14 8.72 18.87 -21.99
C PHE A 14 9.83 17.81 -22.16
N ASN A 15 11.00 18.16 -22.71
CA ASN A 15 12.15 17.26 -23.01
C ASN A 15 12.01 16.28 -24.20
N SER A 16 11.67 16.82 -25.37
CA SER A 16 11.67 16.20 -26.71
C SER A 16 10.52 15.22 -27.00
N PHE A 17 10.04 15.26 -28.24
CA PHE A 17 9.03 14.33 -28.73
C PHE A 17 9.66 12.93 -28.86
N PRO A 18 9.01 11.86 -28.37
CA PRO A 18 9.52 10.51 -28.55
C PRO A 18 9.67 10.23 -30.06
N ARG A 19 10.87 9.79 -30.48
CA ARG A 19 11.15 9.47 -31.90
C ARG A 19 10.24 8.38 -32.47
N LYS A 20 9.59 7.61 -31.60
CA LYS A 20 8.66 6.54 -31.95
C LYS A 20 7.58 6.44 -30.86
N ILE A 21 6.32 6.35 -31.27
CA ILE A 21 5.19 6.01 -30.40
C ILE A 21 4.71 4.63 -30.82
N GLU A 22 4.92 3.64 -29.96
CA GLU A 22 4.56 2.25 -30.26
C GLU A 22 3.13 1.92 -29.88
N ASN A 23 2.57 2.63 -28.89
CA ASN A 23 1.23 2.37 -28.37
C ASN A 23 0.53 3.69 -27.99
N PHE A 24 -0.76 3.76 -28.32
CA PHE A 24 -1.66 4.83 -27.87
C PHE A 24 -2.91 4.18 -27.25
N ALA A 25 -3.25 4.58 -26.02
CA ALA A 25 -4.38 4.01 -25.29
C ALA A 25 -5.40 5.10 -24.94
N LEU A 26 -6.66 4.84 -25.22
CA LEU A 26 -7.80 5.63 -24.75
C LEU A 26 -8.56 4.82 -23.71
N ARG A 27 -8.95 5.47 -22.61
CA ARG A 27 -9.78 4.86 -21.57
C ARG A 27 -11.02 5.69 -21.35
N LEU A 28 -12.16 5.02 -21.31
CA LEU A 28 -13.43 5.59 -20.91
C LEU A 28 -13.67 5.22 -19.44
N TYR A 29 -13.96 6.22 -18.63
CA TYR A 29 -14.33 6.02 -17.24
C TYR A 29 -15.83 6.28 -17.09
N SER A 30 -16.50 5.40 -16.37
CA SER A 30 -17.89 5.58 -15.93
C SER A 30 -17.96 5.20 -14.46
N PHE A 31 -18.79 5.91 -13.69
CA PHE A 31 -19.04 5.63 -12.28
C PHE A 31 -19.98 4.43 -12.09
N THR A 32 -20.69 4.03 -13.14
CA THR A 32 -21.57 2.86 -13.16
C THR A 32 -21.22 1.96 -14.34
N ARG A 33 -21.65 0.70 -14.27
CA ARG A 33 -21.44 -0.25 -15.37
C ARG A 33 -22.37 0.08 -16.53
N THR A 34 -21.89 0.86 -17.49
CA THR A 34 -22.63 1.21 -18.71
C THR A 34 -21.97 0.59 -19.94
N LYS A 35 -22.76 0.35 -20.99
CA LYS A 35 -22.25 -0.01 -22.32
C LYS A 35 -22.35 1.24 -23.20
N GLU A 36 -21.22 1.90 -23.39
CA GLU A 36 -21.11 3.10 -24.23
C GLU A 36 -20.33 2.78 -25.50
N THR A 37 -20.65 3.45 -26.60
CA THR A 37 -19.89 3.38 -27.86
C THR A 37 -19.19 4.70 -28.11
N MET A 38 -17.87 4.68 -28.24
CA MET A 38 -17.08 5.84 -28.64
C MET A 38 -16.60 5.70 -30.08
N TYR A 39 -16.89 6.70 -30.91
CA TYR A 39 -16.37 6.79 -32.27
C TYR A 39 -15.18 7.75 -32.32
N ILE A 40 -14.04 7.28 -32.83
CA ILE A 40 -12.84 8.11 -33.02
C ILE A 40 -12.71 8.40 -34.51
N ARG A 41 -12.85 9.67 -34.90
CA ARG A 41 -12.71 10.07 -36.31
C ARG A 41 -11.28 9.99 -36.82
N SER A 42 -10.33 10.51 -36.04
CA SER A 42 -8.91 10.52 -36.39
C SER A 42 -8.05 10.82 -35.16
N ILE A 43 -6.85 10.26 -35.14
CA ILE A 43 -5.77 10.63 -34.21
C ILE A 43 -4.65 11.24 -35.04
N ARG A 44 -4.15 12.41 -34.66
CA ARG A 44 -3.09 13.11 -35.39
C ARG A 44 -2.09 13.71 -34.41
N PHE A 45 -0.81 13.67 -34.77
CA PHE A 45 0.23 14.47 -34.15
C PHE A 45 0.42 15.73 -34.99
N ARG A 46 0.59 16.88 -34.36
CA ARG A 46 0.88 18.14 -35.03
C ARG A 46 2.07 18.82 -34.39
N GLU A 47 2.73 19.66 -35.16
CA GLU A 47 3.69 20.61 -34.62
C GLU A 47 3.04 21.48 -33.53
N PRO A 48 3.78 21.83 -32.47
CA PRO A 48 3.30 22.79 -31.48
C PRO A 48 3.02 24.15 -32.15
N THR A 49 1.94 24.81 -31.76
CA THR A 49 1.67 26.21 -32.12
C THR A 49 2.72 27.11 -31.50
N GLU A 50 2.92 28.33 -32.02
CA GLU A 50 3.86 29.30 -31.42
C GLU A 50 3.57 29.59 -29.94
N LYS A 51 2.29 29.60 -29.54
CA LYS A 51 1.89 29.73 -28.14
C LYS A 51 2.38 28.53 -27.30
N GLU A 52 2.26 27.32 -27.82
CA GLU A 52 2.75 26.10 -27.15
C GLU A 52 4.28 26.04 -27.15
N LYS A 53 4.96 26.43 -28.24
CA LYS A 53 6.42 26.53 -28.28
C LYS A 53 6.95 27.53 -27.25
N ASN A 54 6.35 28.71 -27.15
CA ASN A 54 6.73 29.72 -26.17
C ASN A 54 6.50 29.25 -24.73
N TRP A 55 5.43 28.48 -24.50
CA TRP A 55 5.17 27.87 -23.20
C TRP A 55 6.18 26.77 -22.87
N LEU A 56 6.49 25.89 -23.83
CA LEU A 56 7.52 24.83 -23.69
C LEU A 56 8.94 25.39 -23.51
N ASN A 57 9.22 26.57 -24.07
CA ASN A 57 10.51 27.26 -24.00
C ASN A 57 10.64 28.23 -22.82
N LYS A 58 9.65 28.31 -21.91
CA LYS A 58 9.78 29.12 -20.69
C LYS A 58 11.00 28.61 -19.90
N LYS A 59 12.03 29.46 -19.80
CA LYS A 59 13.32 29.17 -19.17
C LYS A 59 13.22 28.77 -17.69
N ASP A 60 12.14 29.14 -17.01
CA ASP A 60 11.99 28.95 -15.56
C ASP A 60 11.93 27.46 -15.18
N ILE A 61 11.28 26.61 -15.98
CA ILE A 61 11.18 25.16 -15.71
C ILE A 61 12.53 24.47 -15.93
N LEU A 62 13.33 24.92 -16.91
CA LEU A 62 14.68 24.39 -17.17
C LEU A 62 15.70 24.82 -16.10
N GLN A 63 15.53 26.00 -15.47
CA GLN A 63 16.39 26.45 -14.37
C GLN A 63 16.11 25.71 -13.06
N LEU A 64 14.86 25.33 -12.81
CA LEU A 64 14.46 24.59 -11.60
C LEU A 64 14.97 23.14 -11.57
N GLY A 65 15.25 22.54 -12.73
CA GLY A 65 15.90 21.23 -12.83
C GLY A 65 17.34 21.18 -12.29
N ASN A 66 17.94 22.33 -11.93
CA ASN A 66 19.27 22.42 -11.35
C ASN A 66 19.30 22.43 -9.81
N GLU A 67 18.19 22.77 -9.14
CA GLU A 67 18.10 22.72 -7.67
C GLU A 67 17.90 21.26 -7.23
N LYS A 68 18.88 20.68 -6.52
CA LYS A 68 18.71 19.34 -5.93
C LYS A 68 17.57 19.39 -4.90
N PRO A 69 16.66 18.40 -4.87
CA PRO A 69 15.65 18.33 -3.81
C PRO A 69 16.28 18.30 -2.42
N ILE A 70 15.54 18.83 -1.45
CA ILE A 70 15.94 18.81 -0.04
C ILE A 70 16.07 17.36 0.41
N HIS A 71 17.19 17.03 1.07
CA HIS A 71 17.36 15.75 1.72
C HIS A 71 16.67 15.76 3.09
N TYR A 72 15.83 14.77 3.36
CA TYR A 72 15.16 14.61 4.65
C TYR A 72 15.68 13.35 5.34
N PRO A 73 16.22 13.42 6.59
CA PRO A 73 16.79 12.26 7.28
C PRO A 73 15.84 11.07 7.45
N VAL A 74 14.52 11.33 7.49
CA VAL A 74 13.51 10.27 7.55
C VAL A 74 13.57 9.32 6.35
N LEU A 75 14.02 9.80 5.19
CA LEU A 75 14.13 9.01 3.95
C LEU A 75 15.27 8.00 4.02
N ASP A 76 16.29 8.21 4.86
CA ASP A 76 17.42 7.28 4.96
C ASP A 76 17.02 5.93 5.57
N ASN A 77 15.98 5.92 6.42
CA ASN A 77 15.65 4.76 7.25
C ASN A 77 14.17 4.33 7.21
N PHE A 78 13.30 5.12 6.58
CA PHE A 78 11.87 4.81 6.50
C PHE A 78 11.45 4.34 5.10
N PHE A 79 11.10 3.05 5.00
CA PHE A 79 10.44 2.48 3.82
C PHE A 79 8.92 2.46 4.09
N PRO A 80 8.12 3.26 3.36
CA PRO A 80 6.68 3.25 3.53
C PRO A 80 6.08 1.97 2.95
N ILE A 81 5.38 1.25 3.80
CA ILE A 81 4.43 0.20 3.43
C ILE A 81 3.11 0.65 4.02
N GLY A 82 2.17 1.03 3.17
CA GLY A 82 0.97 1.68 3.65
C GLY A 82 -0.26 1.46 2.81
N ALA A 83 -1.33 2.11 3.25
CA ALA A 83 -2.60 2.13 2.55
C ALA A 83 -3.22 3.53 2.62
N TYR A 84 -4.14 3.77 1.70
CA TYR A 84 -4.98 4.96 1.70
C TYR A 84 -6.14 4.80 2.66
N ILE A 85 -6.44 5.85 3.42
CA ILE A 85 -7.66 6.04 4.18
C ILE A 85 -8.29 7.36 3.75
N ASN A 86 -9.60 7.48 3.90
CA ASN A 86 -10.34 8.66 3.49
C ASN A 86 -11.14 9.21 4.67
N ALA A 87 -10.95 10.50 4.98
CA ALA A 87 -11.58 11.12 6.15
C ALA A 87 -13.11 11.07 6.10
N ASN A 88 -13.69 11.39 4.93
CA ASN A 88 -15.13 11.29 4.72
C ASN A 88 -15.63 9.84 4.84
N THR A 89 -14.86 8.87 4.36
CA THR A 89 -15.17 7.44 4.56
C THR A 89 -15.16 7.07 6.03
N ALA A 90 -14.13 7.46 6.79
CA ALA A 90 -14.05 7.20 8.23
C ALA A 90 -15.26 7.79 8.98
N LYS A 91 -15.62 9.05 8.68
CA LYS A 91 -16.76 9.76 9.28
C LYS A 91 -18.10 9.12 8.94
N ASN A 92 -18.32 8.79 7.67
CA ASN A 92 -19.57 8.17 7.25
C ASN A 92 -19.69 6.76 7.80
N MET A 93 -18.60 6.00 7.83
CA MET A 93 -18.62 4.65 8.38
C MET A 93 -18.78 4.64 9.90
N SER A 94 -18.14 5.55 10.65
CA SER A 94 -18.36 5.65 12.10
C SER A 94 -19.82 5.97 12.42
N HIS A 95 -20.43 6.90 11.67
CA HIS A 95 -21.85 7.21 11.78
C HIS A 95 -22.76 6.03 11.40
N LEU A 96 -22.53 5.38 10.26
CA LEU A 96 -23.32 4.23 9.79
C LEU A 96 -23.23 3.04 10.76
N LEU A 97 -22.06 2.83 11.36
CA LEU A 97 -21.80 1.76 12.33
C LEU A 97 -22.15 2.17 13.77
N LYS A 98 -22.60 3.42 13.98
CA LYS A 98 -22.99 3.98 15.28
C LYS A 98 -21.92 3.86 16.36
N ILE A 99 -20.66 4.09 15.97
CA ILE A 99 -19.54 4.19 16.90
C ILE A 99 -18.87 5.55 16.78
N ASP A 100 -18.17 5.95 17.83
CA ASP A 100 -17.40 7.18 17.81
C ASP A 100 -16.17 7.07 16.88
N MET A 101 -15.63 8.23 16.48
CA MET A 101 -14.49 8.30 15.57
C MET A 101 -13.23 7.64 16.15
N ALA A 102 -12.99 7.78 17.46
CA ALA A 102 -11.81 7.23 18.09
C ALA A 102 -11.84 5.70 18.07
N SER A 103 -12.98 5.09 18.41
CA SER A 103 -13.17 3.64 18.29
C SER A 103 -13.01 3.14 16.85
N TYR A 104 -13.53 3.88 15.86
CA TYR A 104 -13.41 3.50 14.46
C TYR A 104 -11.96 3.53 13.98
N LEU A 105 -11.25 4.63 14.27
CA LEU A 105 -9.84 4.77 13.92
C LEU A 105 -8.98 3.78 14.69
N ASP A 106 -9.27 3.49 15.96
CA ASP A 106 -8.50 2.52 16.74
C ASP A 106 -8.57 1.12 16.12
N LEU A 107 -9.78 0.67 15.73
CA LEU A 107 -9.95 -0.59 15.01
C LEU A 107 -9.20 -0.60 13.67
N LEU A 108 -9.20 0.52 12.94
CA LEU A 108 -8.55 0.64 11.65
C LEU A 108 -7.02 0.62 11.76
N PHE A 109 -6.45 1.42 12.68
CA PHE A 109 -4.99 1.53 12.83
C PHE A 109 -4.38 0.34 13.57
N GLU A 110 -5.07 -0.24 14.55
CA GLU A 110 -4.67 -1.52 15.16
C GLU A 110 -4.48 -2.57 14.07
N ASP A 111 -5.45 -2.63 13.16
CA ASP A 111 -5.46 -3.58 12.07
C ASP A 111 -4.32 -3.32 11.04
N MET A 112 -4.17 -2.08 10.61
CA MET A 112 -3.05 -1.67 9.75
C MET A 112 -1.70 -2.11 10.35
N SER A 113 -1.52 -1.92 11.66
CA SER A 113 -0.30 -2.27 12.40
C SER A 113 -0.09 -3.79 12.48
N LEU A 114 -1.15 -4.56 12.77
CA LEU A 114 -1.15 -6.04 12.71
C LEU A 114 -0.73 -6.57 11.33
N HIS A 115 -1.01 -5.82 10.26
CA HIS A 115 -0.68 -6.16 8.87
C HIS A 115 0.57 -5.45 8.32
N TYR A 116 1.44 -4.96 9.20
CA TYR A 116 2.75 -4.38 8.85
C TYR A 116 2.67 -3.12 7.98
N HIS A 117 1.53 -2.42 7.98
CA HIS A 117 1.48 -1.05 7.48
C HIS A 117 2.11 -0.13 8.51
N ASN A 118 3.03 0.71 8.06
CA ASN A 118 3.71 1.70 8.89
C ASN A 118 3.37 3.14 8.48
N VAL A 119 2.55 3.32 7.45
CA VAL A 119 2.08 4.64 7.00
C VAL A 119 0.64 4.59 6.51
N ALA A 120 -0.14 5.64 6.79
CA ALA A 120 -1.45 5.88 6.23
C ALA A 120 -1.45 7.16 5.40
N PHE A 121 -1.89 7.07 4.15
CA PHE A 121 -2.19 8.25 3.34
C PHE A 121 -3.62 8.70 3.64
N VAL A 122 -3.81 9.96 4.04
CA VAL A 122 -5.10 10.50 4.46
C VAL A 122 -5.67 11.40 3.37
N GLU A 123 -6.60 10.85 2.58
CA GLU A 123 -7.38 11.62 1.62
C GLU A 123 -8.39 12.51 2.34
N LYS A 124 -8.60 13.71 1.78
CA LYS A 124 -9.58 14.69 2.24
C LYS A 124 -9.46 15.01 3.73
N PHE A 125 -8.22 15.15 4.23
CA PHE A 125 -7.93 15.38 5.64
C PHE A 125 -8.78 16.48 6.29
N TYR A 126 -9.09 17.56 5.56
CA TYR A 126 -9.90 18.67 6.05
C TYR A 126 -11.40 18.38 6.22
N ASP A 127 -11.89 17.20 5.81
CA ASP A 127 -13.25 16.74 6.12
C ASP A 127 -13.38 16.27 7.58
N PHE A 128 -12.26 15.98 8.24
CA PHE A 128 -12.22 15.81 9.69
C PHE A 128 -12.38 17.14 10.40
N LEU A 129 -13.24 17.15 11.43
CA LEU A 129 -13.30 18.28 12.36
C LEU A 129 -11.97 18.38 13.13
N PRO A 130 -11.60 19.57 13.67
CA PRO A 130 -10.34 19.72 14.41
C PRO A 130 -10.11 18.69 15.51
N GLY A 131 -11.16 18.31 16.26
CA GLY A 131 -11.07 17.25 17.28
C GLY A 131 -10.85 15.86 16.68
N ASP A 132 -11.45 15.55 15.53
CA ASP A 132 -11.23 14.27 14.84
C ASP A 132 -9.80 14.18 14.28
N GLN A 133 -9.21 15.31 13.86
CA GLN A 133 -7.81 15.37 13.44
C GLN A 133 -6.87 15.05 14.62
N GLU A 134 -7.15 15.56 15.82
CA GLU A 134 -6.38 15.23 17.02
C GLU A 134 -6.46 13.73 17.33
N VAL A 135 -7.67 13.17 17.31
CA VAL A 135 -7.90 11.72 17.49
C VAL A 135 -7.13 10.89 16.46
N LEU A 136 -7.07 11.33 15.19
CA LEU A 136 -6.29 10.68 14.13
C LEU A 136 -4.79 10.64 14.46
N PHE A 137 -4.21 11.78 14.90
CA PHE A 137 -2.80 11.84 15.28
C PHE A 137 -2.51 11.01 16.55
N GLU A 138 -3.37 11.05 17.55
CA GLU A 138 -3.21 10.24 18.77
C GLU A 138 -3.28 8.74 18.48
N THR A 139 -4.26 8.31 17.70
CA THR A 139 -4.49 6.90 17.37
C THR A 139 -3.38 6.35 16.49
N SER A 140 -2.95 7.11 15.47
CA SER A 140 -1.84 6.68 14.62
C SER A 140 -0.51 6.59 15.40
N ARG A 141 -0.26 7.49 16.37
CA ARG A 141 0.88 7.39 17.30
C ARG A 141 0.81 6.14 18.16
N LYS A 142 -0.37 5.84 18.76
CA LYS A 142 -0.60 4.62 19.56
C LYS A 142 -0.23 3.34 18.81
N HIS A 143 -0.47 3.30 17.50
CA HIS A 143 -0.23 2.13 16.65
C HIS A 143 1.08 2.17 15.85
N ASN A 144 1.92 3.18 16.10
CA ASN A 144 3.19 3.42 15.40
C ASN A 144 3.04 3.48 13.87
N ILE A 145 2.02 4.21 13.41
CA ILE A 145 1.74 4.45 11.99
C ILE A 145 1.95 5.92 11.70
N LYS A 146 2.79 6.22 10.72
CA LYS A 146 2.98 7.60 10.28
C LYS A 146 1.85 8.05 9.34
N LEU A 147 1.63 9.36 9.23
CA LEU A 147 0.59 9.96 8.41
C LEU A 147 1.18 10.74 7.24
N ILE A 148 0.61 10.54 6.06
CA ILE A 148 0.79 11.42 4.91
C ILE A 148 -0.49 12.21 4.72
N ILE A 149 -0.41 13.53 4.74
CA ILE A 149 -1.60 14.39 4.72
C ILE A 149 -1.74 15.09 3.36
N SER A 150 -2.88 14.87 2.70
CA SER A 150 -3.24 15.64 1.50
C SER A 150 -3.83 16.99 1.87
N LEU A 151 -3.27 18.07 1.31
CA LEU A 151 -3.68 19.44 1.60
C LEU A 151 -4.85 19.92 0.73
N GLU A 152 -4.97 19.36 -0.47
CA GLU A 152 -6.01 19.70 -1.45
C GLU A 152 -6.62 18.46 -2.10
N GLU A 153 -7.84 18.58 -2.60
CA GLU A 153 -8.46 17.53 -3.41
C GLU A 153 -7.85 17.45 -4.82
N GLU A 154 -7.76 16.21 -5.34
CA GLU A 154 -7.30 15.93 -6.71
C GLU A 154 -8.07 16.71 -7.80
N THR A 155 -9.34 17.01 -7.58
CA THR A 155 -10.21 17.65 -8.59
C THR A 155 -10.04 19.17 -8.65
N LEU A 156 -9.41 19.79 -7.65
CA LEU A 156 -9.31 21.24 -7.54
C LEU A 156 -8.05 21.77 -8.23
N PHE A 157 -8.22 22.76 -9.10
CA PHE A 157 -7.12 23.32 -9.88
C PHE A 157 -6.28 24.31 -9.06
N LEU A 158 -4.96 24.13 -9.04
CA LEU A 158 -4.02 25.05 -8.38
C LEU A 158 -3.79 26.31 -9.22
N GLU A 159 -4.55 27.37 -8.92
CA GLU A 159 -4.40 28.65 -9.60
C GLU A 159 -3.20 29.46 -9.07
N PRO A 160 -2.30 29.96 -9.94
CA PRO A 160 -1.18 30.80 -9.51
C PRO A 160 -1.59 32.04 -8.71
N THR A 161 -2.75 32.62 -9.01
CA THR A 161 -3.29 33.80 -8.32
C THR A 161 -3.79 33.50 -6.91
N LYS A 162 -4.05 32.23 -6.58
CA LYS A 162 -4.60 31.78 -5.28
C LYS A 162 -3.56 31.16 -4.35
N ILE A 163 -2.27 31.17 -4.72
CA ILE A 163 -1.19 30.60 -3.90
C ILE A 163 -1.17 31.20 -2.49
N THR A 164 -1.26 32.54 -2.37
CA THR A 164 -1.24 33.22 -1.08
C THR A 164 -2.43 32.84 -0.21
N SER A 165 -3.64 32.76 -0.79
CA SER A 165 -4.83 32.33 -0.06
C SER A 165 -4.75 30.86 0.37
N PHE A 166 -4.25 29.99 -0.51
CA PHE A 166 -4.04 28.57 -0.22
C PHE A 166 -3.12 28.40 1.00
N ILE A 167 -1.94 29.04 0.97
CA ILE A 167 -1.00 28.95 2.08
C ILE A 167 -1.63 29.51 3.36
N LYS A 168 -2.29 30.68 3.31
CA LYS A 168 -2.92 31.27 4.49
C LYS A 168 -3.98 30.37 5.13
N GLU A 169 -4.74 29.64 4.32
CA GLU A 169 -5.76 28.71 4.81
C GLU A 169 -5.13 27.49 5.51
N LYS A 170 -4.06 26.94 4.95
CA LYS A 170 -3.45 25.68 5.41
C LYS A 170 -2.33 25.87 6.43
N GLU A 171 -1.76 27.07 6.54
CA GLU A 171 -0.59 27.39 7.36
C GLU A 171 -0.78 27.02 8.84
N HIS A 172 -1.96 27.27 9.41
CA HIS A 172 -2.22 26.91 10.80
C HIS A 172 -2.09 25.40 11.04
N SER A 173 -2.68 24.57 10.17
CA SER A 173 -2.59 23.11 10.27
C SER A 173 -1.17 22.60 10.02
N ILE A 174 -0.46 23.16 9.04
CA ILE A 174 0.92 22.77 8.75
C ILE A 174 1.80 23.04 9.98
N LYS A 175 1.74 24.26 10.54
CA LYS A 175 2.49 24.62 11.75
C LYS A 175 2.13 23.75 12.94
N ARG A 176 0.83 23.47 13.12
CA ARG A 176 0.33 22.66 14.23
C ARG A 176 0.93 21.25 14.20
N TYR A 177 0.88 20.59 13.04
CA TYR A 177 1.27 19.18 12.93
C TYR A 177 2.73 18.96 12.53
N ALA A 178 3.48 20.01 12.15
CA ALA A 178 4.92 19.92 11.90
C ALA A 178 5.74 19.50 13.15
N ALA A 179 5.17 19.57 14.34
CA ALA A 179 5.79 19.09 15.58
C ALA A 179 5.51 17.59 15.85
N GLU A 180 4.59 16.96 15.13
CA GLU A 180 4.16 15.59 15.38
C GLU A 180 5.13 14.56 14.81
N GLU A 181 5.67 13.67 15.65
CA GLU A 181 6.64 12.65 15.23
C GLU A 181 6.04 11.59 14.28
N ASN A 182 4.73 11.40 14.36
CA ASN A 182 3.98 10.51 13.48
C ASN A 182 3.50 11.21 12.20
N LEU A 183 3.82 12.47 11.95
CA LEU A 183 3.74 13.02 10.61
C LEU A 183 4.90 12.43 9.77
N PHE A 184 4.60 11.97 8.56
CA PHE A 184 5.63 11.60 7.58
C PHE A 184 5.87 12.71 6.58
N GLY A 185 4.82 13.32 6.03
CA GLY A 185 4.95 14.29 4.95
C GLY A 185 3.64 14.85 4.45
N TRP A 186 3.75 15.85 3.59
CA TRP A 186 2.64 16.59 3.01
C TRP A 186 2.50 16.27 1.53
N VAL A 187 1.27 16.17 1.06
CA VAL A 187 0.95 16.09 -0.36
C VAL A 187 0.13 17.31 -0.68
N ILE A 188 0.61 18.20 -1.54
CA ILE A 188 -0.16 19.40 -1.92
C ILE A 188 -1.49 18.95 -2.54
N LYS A 189 -1.39 18.05 -3.52
CA LYS A 189 -2.50 17.50 -4.30
C LYS A 189 -2.00 16.27 -5.04
N GLU A 190 -2.85 15.26 -5.23
CA GLU A 190 -2.58 14.14 -6.14
C GLU A 190 -2.87 14.51 -7.61
N ASN A 191 -2.10 13.99 -8.55
CA ASN A 191 -2.29 14.21 -10.00
C ASN A 191 -2.31 15.68 -10.45
N PRO A 192 -1.35 16.52 -10.00
CA PRO A 192 -1.25 17.87 -10.54
C PRO A 192 -0.96 17.80 -12.05
N SER A 193 -1.69 18.61 -12.81
CA SER A 193 -1.53 18.71 -14.27
C SER A 193 -0.32 19.54 -14.65
N ASP A 194 0.15 19.44 -15.89
CA ASP A 194 1.29 20.24 -16.36
C ASP A 194 1.05 21.76 -16.27
N ALA A 195 -0.22 22.20 -16.30
CA ALA A 195 -0.60 23.60 -16.18
C ALA A 195 -0.47 24.16 -14.74
N GLU A 196 -0.38 23.28 -13.74
CA GLU A 196 -0.32 23.63 -12.31
C GLU A 196 1.12 23.72 -11.78
N VAL A 197 2.13 23.42 -12.60
CA VAL A 197 3.52 23.27 -12.14
C VAL A 197 4.07 24.51 -11.45
N ASP A 198 3.83 25.70 -12.02
CA ASP A 198 4.32 26.97 -11.47
C ASP A 198 3.71 27.24 -10.09
N ALA A 199 2.42 26.95 -9.92
CA ALA A 199 1.72 27.11 -8.65
C ALA A 199 2.17 26.06 -7.62
N TYR A 200 2.30 24.81 -8.06
CA TYR A 200 2.74 23.70 -7.23
C TYR A 200 4.12 23.96 -6.63
N ILE A 201 5.10 24.41 -7.44
CA ILE A 201 6.46 24.68 -6.99
C ILE A 201 6.49 25.83 -5.98
N GLN A 202 5.73 26.90 -6.21
CA GLN A 202 5.64 28.02 -5.28
C GLN A 202 5.00 27.61 -3.94
N ILE A 203 3.92 26.83 -3.99
CA ILE A 203 3.28 26.28 -2.80
C ILE A 203 4.26 25.37 -2.04
N LYS A 204 4.96 24.47 -2.75
CA LYS A 204 5.98 23.58 -2.18
C LYS A 204 7.04 24.38 -1.43
N LYS A 205 7.66 25.37 -2.07
CA LYS A 205 8.68 26.23 -1.43
C LYS A 205 8.15 26.92 -0.17
N LYS A 206 6.86 27.28 -0.13
CA LYS A 206 6.25 27.88 1.06
C LYS A 206 5.98 26.87 2.17
N ILE A 207 5.55 25.65 1.84
CA ILE A 207 5.38 24.58 2.83
C ILE A 207 6.73 24.22 3.43
N GLU A 208 7.77 24.05 2.62
CA GLU A 208 9.12 23.71 3.09
C GLU A 208 9.75 24.81 3.96
N GLN A 209 9.29 26.07 3.83
CA GLN A 209 9.68 27.17 4.73
C GLN A 209 8.93 27.13 6.08
N ILE A 210 7.74 26.54 6.12
CA ILE A 210 6.91 26.44 7.32
C ILE A 210 7.26 25.16 8.11
N ASP A 211 7.51 24.07 7.39
CA ASP A 211 7.88 22.76 7.91
C ASP A 211 9.13 22.25 7.20
N GLU A 212 10.28 22.48 7.82
CA GLU A 212 11.60 22.06 7.31
C GLU A 212 11.88 20.57 7.58
N LYS A 213 11.06 19.89 8.40
CA LYS A 213 11.32 18.53 8.88
C LYS A 213 10.70 17.47 7.98
N HIS A 214 9.55 17.76 7.37
CA HIS A 214 8.77 16.78 6.65
C HIS A 214 8.78 17.02 5.13
N PRO A 215 9.01 15.97 4.31
CA PRO A 215 8.99 16.10 2.87
C PRO A 215 7.63 16.51 2.32
N VAL A 216 7.67 17.32 1.26
CA VAL A 216 6.55 17.49 0.32
C VAL A 216 6.65 16.41 -0.76
N ILE A 217 5.60 15.61 -0.87
CA ILE A 217 5.51 14.39 -1.67
C ILE A 217 4.68 14.66 -2.91
N TYR A 218 5.22 14.25 -4.07
CA TYR A 218 4.51 14.27 -5.34
C TYR A 218 3.98 12.87 -5.67
N LEU A 219 2.67 12.74 -5.92
CA LEU A 219 2.04 11.49 -6.36
C LEU A 219 1.24 11.71 -7.64
N THR A 220 1.34 10.77 -8.58
CA THR A 220 0.60 10.80 -9.84
C THR A 220 0.13 9.41 -10.30
N ARG A 221 -0.95 9.39 -11.07
CA ARG A 221 -1.53 8.30 -11.85
C ARG A 221 -1.11 8.41 -13.31
N GLU A 222 -0.85 9.64 -13.77
CA GLU A 222 -0.35 9.91 -15.11
C GLU A 222 1.18 9.97 -15.09
N ALA A 223 1.79 8.94 -15.67
CA ALA A 223 3.23 8.86 -15.91
C ALA A 223 3.77 10.04 -16.75
N ASN A 224 2.92 10.72 -17.52
CA ASN A 224 3.31 11.79 -18.43
C ASN A 224 3.87 13.03 -17.70
N ALA A 225 3.24 13.43 -16.59
CA ALA A 225 3.68 14.57 -15.79
C ALA A 225 4.87 14.21 -14.87
N PHE A 226 5.15 12.91 -14.71
CA PHE A 226 6.16 12.45 -13.76
C PHE A 226 7.55 13.09 -13.96
N PRO A 227 8.12 13.19 -15.18
CA PRO A 227 9.42 13.81 -15.39
C PRO A 227 9.47 15.29 -15.00
N LEU A 228 8.33 15.99 -15.03
CA LEU A 228 8.23 17.40 -14.67
C LEU A 228 8.37 17.58 -13.16
N TYR A 229 7.61 16.80 -12.38
CA TYR A 229 7.50 16.97 -10.94
C TYR A 229 8.55 16.22 -10.12
N SER A 230 9.06 15.10 -10.64
CA SER A 230 10.04 14.27 -9.94
C SER A 230 11.37 14.97 -9.69
N GLN A 231 11.75 15.94 -10.52
CA GLN A 231 13.05 16.62 -10.43
C GLN A 231 13.21 17.43 -9.15
N PHE A 232 12.13 18.03 -8.64
CA PHE A 232 12.15 18.93 -7.47
C PHE A 232 11.52 18.32 -6.21
N SER A 233 11.05 17.08 -6.27
CA SER A 233 10.35 16.40 -5.17
C SER A 233 11.24 15.32 -4.56
N SER A 234 11.52 15.38 -3.26
CA SER A 234 12.34 14.37 -2.55
C SER A 234 11.71 12.98 -2.54
N ILE A 235 10.40 12.92 -2.77
CA ILE A 235 9.64 11.71 -3.03
C ILE A 235 8.74 11.94 -4.24
N ALA A 236 8.74 10.97 -5.16
CA ALA A 236 7.82 10.91 -6.28
C ALA A 236 7.16 9.52 -6.36
N GLY A 237 5.84 9.46 -6.47
CA GLY A 237 5.07 8.21 -6.50
C GLY A 237 4.25 8.05 -7.79
N ILE A 238 4.16 6.81 -8.27
CA ILE A 238 3.36 6.44 -9.45
C ILE A 238 2.30 5.41 -9.07
N SER A 239 1.06 5.67 -9.44
CA SER A 239 -0.04 4.72 -9.33
C SER A 239 -0.13 3.80 -10.53
N HIS A 240 -0.39 2.51 -10.28
CA HIS A 240 -0.59 1.51 -11.33
C HIS A 240 -1.95 0.82 -11.17
N TRP A 241 -3.00 1.47 -11.65
CA TRP A 241 -4.37 0.98 -11.49
C TRP A 241 -4.83 0.01 -12.59
N LYS A 242 -3.90 -0.82 -13.10
CA LYS A 242 -4.21 -1.83 -14.12
C LYS A 242 -4.49 -3.17 -13.45
N SER A 243 -5.50 -3.88 -13.94
CA SER A 243 -5.89 -5.20 -13.41
C SER A 243 -5.37 -6.31 -14.30
N LYS A 244 -5.07 -7.47 -13.69
CA LYS A 244 -4.59 -8.67 -14.42
C LYS A 244 -3.37 -8.42 -15.30
N ASN A 245 -2.60 -7.39 -14.97
CA ASN A 245 -1.37 -7.04 -15.67
C ASN A 245 -0.30 -6.54 -14.67
N PRO A 246 0.11 -7.41 -13.73
CA PRO A 246 1.13 -7.07 -12.74
C PRO A 246 2.50 -6.79 -13.37
N TRP A 247 2.81 -7.40 -14.52
CA TRP A 247 4.12 -7.34 -15.18
C TRP A 247 4.51 -5.94 -15.67
N GLU A 248 3.54 -5.14 -16.09
CA GLU A 248 3.79 -3.79 -16.58
C GLU A 248 4.35 -2.85 -15.51
N LEU A 249 4.06 -3.08 -14.22
CA LEU A 249 4.53 -2.20 -13.15
C LEU A 249 6.06 -2.10 -13.12
N GLY A 250 6.76 -3.24 -13.29
CA GLY A 250 8.22 -3.25 -13.34
C GLY A 250 8.77 -2.41 -14.49
N GLN A 251 8.15 -2.48 -15.67
CA GLN A 251 8.53 -1.67 -16.83
C GLN A 251 8.27 -0.18 -16.62
N VAL A 252 7.11 0.17 -16.05
CA VAL A 252 6.76 1.55 -15.69
C VAL A 252 7.82 2.11 -14.75
N LEU A 253 8.17 1.41 -13.67
CA LEU A 253 9.14 1.91 -12.70
C LEU A 253 10.56 2.01 -13.29
N LYS A 254 11.02 1.00 -14.04
CA LYS A 254 12.32 1.07 -14.74
C LYS A 254 12.39 2.22 -15.74
N THR A 255 11.27 2.57 -16.37
CA THR A 255 11.21 3.71 -17.30
C THR A 255 11.36 5.04 -16.57
N HIS A 256 10.83 5.15 -15.35
CA HIS A 256 10.76 6.42 -14.62
C HIS A 256 11.90 6.60 -13.60
N ILE A 257 12.55 5.53 -13.15
CA ILE A 257 13.66 5.59 -12.19
C ILE A 257 14.82 6.46 -12.71
N LYS A 258 14.99 6.57 -14.03
CA LYS A 258 16.01 7.44 -14.66
C LYS A 258 15.79 8.94 -14.40
N PHE A 259 14.59 9.36 -14.04
CA PHE A 259 14.27 10.74 -13.67
C PHE A 259 14.51 11.02 -12.18
N ILE A 260 14.87 9.98 -11.43
CA ILE A 260 15.15 10.03 -10.00
C ILE A 260 16.67 10.00 -9.80
N ASN A 261 17.22 11.12 -9.37
CA ASN A 261 18.63 11.33 -9.02
C ASN A 261 18.82 11.43 -7.49
N GLY A 262 18.59 10.32 -6.79
CA GLY A 262 18.76 10.21 -5.33
C GLY A 262 17.47 10.39 -4.51
N GLN A 263 16.35 10.77 -5.13
CA GLN A 263 15.05 10.83 -4.48
C GLN A 263 14.43 9.43 -4.32
N HIS A 264 13.33 9.33 -3.59
CA HIS A 264 12.56 8.09 -3.47
C HIS A 264 11.52 7.96 -4.57
N LEU A 265 11.49 6.81 -5.25
CA LEU A 265 10.40 6.41 -6.15
C LEU A 265 9.44 5.47 -5.43
N TRP A 266 8.16 5.82 -5.34
CA TRP A 266 7.14 4.96 -4.73
C TRP A 266 6.19 4.37 -5.77
N ALA A 267 5.62 3.21 -5.44
CA ALA A 267 4.58 2.57 -6.23
C ALA A 267 3.26 2.52 -5.45
N ILE A 268 2.14 2.82 -6.11
CA ILE A 268 0.80 2.71 -5.54
C ILE A 268 0.02 1.62 -6.29
N GLY A 269 -0.32 0.54 -5.59
CA GLY A 269 -1.01 -0.63 -6.14
C GLY A 269 -2.55 -0.57 -5.98
N PRO A 270 -3.31 -1.26 -6.85
CA PRO A 270 -4.76 -1.30 -6.79
C PRO A 270 -5.27 -2.44 -5.91
N ALA A 271 -5.74 -2.07 -4.72
CA ALA A 271 -6.36 -2.94 -3.73
C ALA A 271 -7.86 -2.62 -3.55
N PHE A 272 -8.55 -2.33 -4.65
CA PHE A 272 -9.93 -1.88 -4.67
C PHE A 272 -10.63 -2.29 -5.99
N VAL A 273 -11.95 -2.18 -6.02
CA VAL A 273 -12.80 -2.28 -7.22
C VAL A 273 -13.86 -1.19 -7.14
N PHE A 274 -13.95 -0.29 -8.12
CA PHE A 274 -15.06 0.68 -8.18
C PHE A 274 -16.39 0.01 -8.51
N GLY A 275 -17.51 0.69 -8.30
CA GLY A 275 -18.84 0.23 -8.71
C GLY A 275 -18.97 -0.07 -10.20
N SER A 276 -18.09 0.48 -11.04
CA SER A 276 -17.98 0.14 -12.47
C SER A 276 -17.40 -1.26 -12.74
N GLY A 277 -16.80 -1.89 -11.73
CA GLY A 277 -16.08 -3.17 -11.83
C GLY A 277 -14.61 -3.03 -12.26
N ALA A 278 -14.10 -1.79 -12.37
CA ALA A 278 -12.71 -1.49 -12.71
C ALA A 278 -11.99 -0.78 -11.54
N PRO A 279 -10.70 -1.07 -11.28
CA PRO A 279 -9.97 -2.23 -11.78
C PRO A 279 -10.64 -3.55 -11.31
N LYS A 280 -10.43 -4.65 -12.03
CA LYS A 280 -10.79 -5.99 -11.54
C LYS A 280 -9.96 -6.30 -10.29
N TRP A 281 -10.57 -7.04 -9.35
CA TRP A 281 -9.89 -7.50 -8.15
C TRP A 281 -8.66 -8.35 -8.52
N ASN A 282 -7.50 -7.99 -7.95
CA ASN A 282 -6.28 -8.75 -8.10
C ASN A 282 -6.20 -9.84 -7.04
N SER A 283 -5.74 -11.00 -7.43
CA SER A 283 -5.40 -12.10 -6.53
C SER A 283 -4.15 -11.80 -5.71
N ALA A 284 -3.95 -12.54 -4.61
CA ALA A 284 -2.78 -12.38 -3.76
C ALA A 284 -1.44 -12.58 -4.52
N PRO A 285 -1.28 -13.59 -5.41
CA PRO A 285 -0.10 -13.71 -6.27
C PRO A 285 0.14 -12.52 -7.19
N GLU A 286 -0.91 -11.89 -7.73
CA GLU A 286 -0.77 -10.72 -8.61
C GLU A 286 -0.27 -9.50 -7.83
N ILE A 287 -0.81 -9.21 -6.65
CA ILE A 287 -0.32 -8.11 -5.80
C ILE A 287 1.10 -8.41 -5.30
N ARG A 288 1.38 -9.65 -4.90
CA ARG A 288 2.73 -10.08 -4.49
C ARG A 288 3.74 -9.84 -5.62
N LEU A 289 3.39 -10.22 -6.84
CA LEU A 289 4.23 -9.99 -8.01
C LEU A 289 4.44 -8.48 -8.25
N MET A 290 3.40 -7.66 -8.14
CA MET A 290 3.53 -6.20 -8.26
C MET A 290 4.50 -5.62 -7.23
N ILE A 291 4.40 -6.01 -5.96
CA ILE A 291 5.31 -5.54 -4.90
C ILE A 291 6.76 -5.96 -5.21
N ASN A 292 6.99 -7.22 -5.58
CA ASN A 292 8.31 -7.72 -5.91
C ASN A 292 8.91 -7.00 -7.14
N LEU A 293 8.13 -6.81 -8.20
CA LEU A 293 8.55 -6.06 -9.38
C LEU A 293 8.84 -4.60 -9.07
N ALA A 294 8.08 -3.99 -8.17
CA ALA A 294 8.32 -2.62 -7.76
C ALA A 294 9.66 -2.48 -7.04
N ILE A 295 9.88 -3.30 -6.01
CA ILE A 295 11.09 -3.26 -5.20
C ILE A 295 12.32 -3.62 -6.05
N SER A 296 12.24 -4.69 -6.84
CA SER A 296 13.33 -5.16 -7.70
C SER A 296 13.68 -4.17 -8.83
N SER A 297 12.75 -3.26 -9.15
CA SER A 297 12.95 -2.16 -10.11
C SER A 297 13.43 -0.86 -9.44
N GLY A 298 13.67 -0.86 -8.13
CA GLY A 298 14.22 0.29 -7.41
C GLY A 298 13.20 1.13 -6.63
N ALA A 299 11.95 0.69 -6.50
CA ALA A 299 11.01 1.38 -5.64
C ALA A 299 11.50 1.41 -4.17
N ARG A 300 11.21 2.50 -3.48
CA ARG A 300 11.55 2.80 -2.08
C ARG A 300 10.32 3.03 -1.22
N GLY A 301 9.18 2.50 -1.66
CA GLY A 301 7.90 2.56 -0.96
C GLY A 301 6.78 1.90 -1.74
N TRP A 302 5.79 1.38 -1.01
CA TRP A 302 4.58 0.75 -1.54
C TRP A 302 3.35 1.25 -0.78
N LEU A 303 2.37 1.78 -1.50
CA LEU A 303 1.05 2.12 -0.95
C LEU A 303 -0.04 1.30 -1.65
N SER A 304 -1.11 0.99 -0.92
CA SER A 304 -2.27 0.25 -1.45
C SER A 304 -3.50 1.16 -1.43
N TYR A 305 -4.07 1.44 -2.60
CA TYR A 305 -5.34 2.16 -2.71
C TYR A 305 -6.49 1.16 -2.79
N THR A 306 -7.47 1.09 -1.89
CA THR A 306 -7.64 1.83 -0.63
C THR A 306 -8.01 0.85 0.50
N TYR A 307 -7.84 1.26 1.77
CA TYR A 307 -7.99 0.37 2.92
C TYR A 307 -9.45 -0.02 3.18
N HIS A 308 -10.32 0.98 3.20
CA HIS A 308 -11.73 0.88 3.56
C HIS A 308 -12.62 1.62 2.54
N ASN A 309 -13.92 1.38 2.57
CA ASN A 309 -14.87 2.08 1.71
C ASN A 309 -16.26 2.20 2.34
N ILE A 310 -17.06 3.13 1.84
CA ILE A 310 -18.52 3.12 2.08
C ILE A 310 -19.12 2.03 1.16
N PRO A 311 -20.11 1.22 1.62
CA PRO A 311 -20.78 0.26 0.74
C PRO A 311 -21.38 0.95 -0.49
N LEU A 312 -21.22 0.35 -1.68
CA LEU A 312 -21.76 0.90 -2.94
C LEU A 312 -23.29 1.14 -2.86
N TRP A 313 -24.02 0.21 -2.25
CA TRP A 313 -25.47 0.29 -2.04
C TRP A 313 -25.88 1.27 -0.92
N SER A 314 -24.92 1.91 -0.25
CA SER A 314 -25.14 2.98 0.72
C SER A 314 -24.52 4.31 0.26
N GLY A 315 -24.31 4.49 -1.05
CA GLY A 315 -23.80 5.74 -1.63
C GLY A 315 -22.27 5.82 -1.72
N GLY A 316 -21.55 4.72 -1.46
CA GLY A 316 -20.11 4.65 -1.69
C GLY A 316 -19.74 4.46 -3.16
N GLU A 317 -18.45 4.58 -3.47
CA GLU A 317 -17.92 4.47 -4.85
C GLU A 317 -17.26 3.12 -5.14
N CYS A 318 -16.82 2.41 -4.09
CA CYS A 318 -16.12 1.14 -4.20
C CYS A 318 -17.05 -0.04 -3.91
N GLN A 319 -16.97 -1.06 -4.77
CA GLN A 319 -17.52 -2.39 -4.51
C GLN A 319 -16.60 -3.19 -3.57
N ARG A 320 -15.28 -3.00 -3.65
CA ARG A 320 -14.30 -3.70 -2.81
C ARG A 320 -13.14 -2.76 -2.44
N SER A 321 -12.58 -2.99 -1.26
CA SER A 321 -11.35 -2.41 -0.72
C SER A 321 -10.60 -3.50 0.06
N LEU A 322 -9.45 -3.19 0.68
CA LEU A 322 -8.67 -4.18 1.45
C LEU A 322 -9.46 -4.87 2.57
N THR A 323 -10.24 -4.09 3.32
CA THR A 323 -11.03 -4.56 4.46
C THR A 323 -12.55 -4.43 4.24
N GLY A 324 -12.96 -4.00 3.05
CA GLY A 324 -14.37 -3.69 2.78
C GLY A 324 -14.93 -2.59 3.70
N PRO A 325 -16.26 -2.44 3.74
CA PRO A 325 -16.91 -1.41 4.55
C PRO A 325 -16.94 -1.72 6.05
N PHE A 326 -16.84 -2.99 6.44
CA PHE A 326 -17.05 -3.41 7.84
C PHE A 326 -15.74 -3.72 8.58
N LEU A 327 -14.60 -3.28 8.03
CA LEU A 327 -13.26 -3.55 8.57
C LEU A 327 -13.01 -5.06 8.78
N THR A 328 -13.38 -5.85 7.77
CA THR A 328 -13.29 -7.32 7.71
C THR A 328 -12.37 -7.72 6.56
N PHE A 329 -11.36 -8.56 6.81
CA PHE A 329 -10.35 -8.83 5.78
C PHE A 329 -10.87 -9.50 4.51
N SER A 330 -10.28 -9.08 3.40
CA SER A 330 -10.16 -9.94 2.24
C SER A 330 -9.17 -11.08 2.48
N ASP A 331 -9.43 -12.22 1.83
CA ASP A 331 -8.53 -13.36 1.68
C ASP A 331 -7.13 -12.95 1.17
N VAL A 332 -7.09 -11.98 0.27
CA VAL A 332 -5.86 -11.40 -0.28
C VAL A 332 -4.97 -10.79 0.81
N TRP A 333 -5.55 -10.10 1.78
CA TRP A 333 -4.76 -9.38 2.78
C TRP A 333 -4.26 -10.25 3.92
N GLN A 334 -5.02 -11.29 4.29
CA GLN A 334 -4.55 -12.30 5.23
C GLN A 334 -3.26 -12.97 4.73
N GLU A 335 -3.15 -13.22 3.43
CA GLU A 335 -1.93 -13.76 2.85
C GLU A 335 -0.80 -12.72 2.79
N LEU A 336 -1.11 -11.52 2.32
CA LEU A 336 -0.09 -10.50 2.05
C LEU A 336 0.49 -9.88 3.32
N GLY A 337 -0.25 -9.79 4.43
CA GLY A 337 0.26 -9.22 5.68
C GLY A 337 1.59 -9.86 6.13
N GLY A 338 1.65 -11.19 6.16
CA GLY A 338 2.88 -11.92 6.50
C GLY A 338 4.04 -11.71 5.52
N ARG A 339 3.76 -11.27 4.28
CA ARG A 339 4.78 -10.92 3.27
C ARG A 339 5.26 -9.49 3.45
N LEU A 340 4.35 -8.55 3.72
CA LEU A 340 4.69 -7.15 4.02
C LEU A 340 5.67 -7.06 5.19
N GLY A 341 5.54 -7.91 6.20
CA GLY A 341 6.52 -7.99 7.28
C GLY A 341 7.93 -8.34 6.88
N ARG A 342 8.09 -9.18 5.84
CA ARG A 342 9.42 -9.51 5.31
C ARG A 342 10.02 -8.32 4.57
N PHE A 343 9.22 -7.62 3.77
CA PHE A 343 9.66 -6.40 3.11
C PHE A 343 10.00 -5.30 4.12
N TYR A 344 9.19 -5.14 5.17
CA TYR A 344 9.46 -4.22 6.26
C TYR A 344 10.80 -4.51 6.95
N SER A 345 11.11 -5.80 7.17
CA SER A 345 12.37 -6.21 7.81
C SER A 345 13.58 -5.97 6.88
N LEU A 346 13.44 -6.24 5.58
CA LEU A 346 14.50 -6.06 4.58
C LEU A 346 14.61 -4.63 4.03
N ALA A 347 13.72 -3.73 4.44
CA ALA A 347 13.62 -2.37 3.93
C ALA A 347 14.96 -1.63 3.91
N SER A 348 15.69 -1.59 5.03
CA SER A 348 16.97 -0.87 5.12
C SER A 348 17.99 -1.41 4.12
N LEU A 349 18.11 -2.73 3.98
CA LEU A 349 19.02 -3.36 3.02
C LEU A 349 18.70 -2.95 1.57
N VAL A 350 17.41 -2.94 1.22
CA VAL A 350 16.95 -2.55 -0.11
C VAL A 350 17.14 -1.05 -0.36
N MET A 351 16.91 -0.20 0.64
CA MET A 351 17.07 1.25 0.54
C MET A 351 18.52 1.66 0.34
N SER A 352 19.46 0.95 0.95
CA SER A 352 20.90 1.21 0.83
C SER A 352 21.55 0.68 -0.46
N ALA A 353 20.79 -0.03 -1.29
CA ALA A 353 21.24 -0.44 -2.63
C ALA A 353 20.62 0.44 -3.72
N LYS A 354 21.17 0.44 -4.94
CA LYS A 354 20.58 1.10 -6.13
C LYS A 354 20.51 0.11 -7.30
N PRO A 355 19.49 0.18 -8.18
CA PRO A 355 19.47 -0.64 -9.40
C PRO A 355 20.79 -0.51 -10.16
N ALA A 356 21.36 -1.64 -10.55
CA ALA A 356 22.66 -1.72 -11.21
C ALA A 356 22.61 -2.71 -12.37
N ASN A 357 23.59 -2.59 -13.28
CA ASN A 357 23.81 -3.61 -14.29
C ASN A 357 24.33 -4.90 -13.63
N PRO A 358 24.08 -6.06 -14.24
CA PRO A 358 24.62 -7.34 -13.77
C PRO A 358 26.16 -7.29 -13.65
N PRO A 359 26.76 -7.76 -12.54
CA PRO A 359 28.21 -7.86 -12.41
C PRO A 359 28.78 -9.03 -13.21
N ASP A 360 30.11 -9.08 -13.38
CA ASP A 360 30.81 -10.11 -14.16
C ASP A 360 30.61 -11.53 -13.60
N PHE A 361 30.29 -11.66 -12.31
CA PHE A 361 30.00 -12.93 -11.63
C PHE A 361 28.51 -13.29 -11.63
N SER A 362 27.70 -12.70 -12.51
CA SER A 362 26.27 -13.02 -12.60
C SER A 362 26.03 -14.52 -12.83
N PRO A 363 25.02 -15.12 -12.19
CA PRO A 363 24.75 -16.54 -12.32
C PRO A 363 24.08 -16.85 -13.65
N ASP A 364 24.32 -18.07 -14.13
CA ASP A 364 23.48 -18.70 -15.12
C ASP A 364 22.21 -19.21 -14.44
N ILE A 365 21.04 -18.83 -14.97
CA ILE A 365 19.73 -19.15 -14.40
C ILE A 365 18.95 -19.98 -15.41
N GLN A 366 18.48 -21.14 -14.97
CA GLN A 366 17.64 -22.02 -15.77
C GLN A 366 16.30 -22.24 -15.09
N SER A 367 15.23 -22.08 -15.85
CA SER A 367 13.87 -22.39 -15.42
C SER A 367 13.03 -22.86 -16.59
N ARG A 368 11.92 -23.51 -16.29
CA ARG A 368 10.97 -24.00 -17.29
C ARG A 368 9.58 -23.50 -16.98
N LYS A 369 8.96 -22.84 -17.97
CA LYS A 369 7.56 -22.43 -17.91
C LYS A 369 6.67 -23.67 -17.82
N HIS A 370 5.80 -23.72 -16.80
CA HIS A 370 4.85 -24.80 -16.64
C HIS A 370 3.76 -24.74 -17.74
N PRO A 371 3.26 -25.86 -18.29
CA PRO A 371 2.23 -25.83 -19.34
C PRO A 371 0.91 -25.14 -18.94
N ARG A 372 0.64 -25.03 -17.63
CA ARG A 372 -0.55 -24.34 -17.09
C ARG A 372 -0.29 -22.89 -16.67
N SER A 373 0.92 -22.39 -16.90
CA SER A 373 1.33 -21.02 -16.57
C SER A 373 0.35 -20.00 -17.17
N ARG A 374 -0.07 -19.03 -16.36
CA ARG A 374 -0.79 -17.83 -16.80
C ARG A 374 0.11 -16.66 -17.15
N CYS A 375 1.43 -16.81 -17.00
CA CYS A 375 2.39 -15.81 -17.47
C CYS A 375 2.25 -15.62 -19.00
N PRO A 376 2.11 -14.38 -19.51
CA PRO A 376 2.05 -14.11 -20.95
C PRO A 376 3.26 -14.66 -21.71
N ASP A 377 3.10 -14.99 -22.98
CA ASP A 377 4.19 -15.59 -23.78
C ASP A 377 5.32 -14.61 -24.09
N ASN A 378 5.04 -13.31 -24.09
CA ASN A 378 6.03 -12.25 -24.24
C ASN A 378 6.70 -11.84 -22.91
N VAL A 379 6.42 -12.55 -21.82
CA VAL A 379 7.00 -12.30 -20.49
C VAL A 379 7.74 -13.54 -20.03
N ASP A 380 9.03 -13.37 -19.72
CA ASP A 380 9.84 -14.45 -19.16
C ASP A 380 9.28 -14.93 -17.83
N ILE A 381 9.34 -16.24 -17.57
CA ILE A 381 8.78 -16.81 -16.33
C ILE A 381 9.53 -16.34 -15.08
N LEU A 382 10.79 -15.95 -15.25
CA LEU A 382 11.61 -15.34 -14.22
C LEU A 382 12.09 -13.98 -14.68
N ILE A 383 12.16 -13.05 -13.74
CA ILE A 383 12.95 -11.84 -13.88
C ILE A 383 13.98 -11.82 -12.76
N HIS A 384 15.21 -11.46 -13.11
CA HIS A 384 16.25 -11.21 -12.14
C HIS A 384 16.77 -9.79 -12.32
N THR A 385 17.00 -9.10 -11.22
CA THR A 385 17.59 -7.76 -11.21
C THR A 385 18.73 -7.69 -10.20
N TRP A 386 19.60 -6.73 -10.45
CA TRP A 386 20.75 -6.46 -9.61
C TRP A 386 20.61 -5.09 -8.97
N MET A 387 20.98 -5.03 -7.70
CA MET A 387 21.13 -3.78 -6.97
C MET A 387 22.50 -3.75 -6.31
N LYS A 388 23.16 -2.60 -6.34
CA LYS A 388 24.48 -2.40 -5.77
C LYS A 388 24.39 -1.48 -4.55
N GLY A 389 24.84 -1.98 -3.41
CA GLY A 389 25.14 -1.16 -2.23
C GLY A 389 26.59 -0.69 -2.24
N GLU A 390 27.05 -0.06 -1.16
CA GLU A 390 28.44 0.41 -1.06
C GLU A 390 29.43 -0.76 -1.08
N ASN A 391 29.20 -1.76 -0.22
CA ASN A 391 30.10 -2.91 -0.02
C ASN A 391 29.43 -4.27 -0.27
N PHE A 392 28.26 -4.28 -0.92
CA PHE A 392 27.49 -5.49 -1.17
C PHE A 392 26.70 -5.39 -2.47
N TRP A 393 26.21 -6.55 -2.93
CA TRP A 393 25.26 -6.67 -4.03
C TRP A 393 24.00 -7.38 -3.56
N LEU A 394 22.87 -6.98 -4.12
CA LEU A 394 21.62 -7.73 -4.03
C LEU A 394 21.32 -8.33 -5.38
N PHE A 395 21.14 -9.64 -5.39
CA PHE A 395 20.58 -10.37 -6.51
C PHE A 395 19.12 -10.68 -6.18
N TYR A 396 18.19 -10.10 -6.94
CA TYR A 396 16.77 -10.23 -6.71
C TYR A 396 16.13 -11.06 -7.82
N LEU A 397 15.70 -12.27 -7.49
CA LEU A 397 14.98 -13.17 -8.37
C LEU A 397 13.47 -13.11 -8.09
N VAL A 398 12.65 -13.02 -9.14
CA VAL A 398 11.18 -12.97 -9.02
C VAL A 398 10.55 -13.96 -9.98
N ASN A 399 9.68 -14.82 -9.45
CA ASN A 399 8.78 -15.66 -10.25
C ASN A 399 7.63 -14.81 -10.79
N GLN A 400 7.58 -14.65 -12.12
CA GLN A 400 6.57 -13.87 -12.82
C GLN A 400 5.28 -14.66 -13.09
N ASP A 401 5.23 -15.96 -12.80
CA ASP A 401 3.99 -16.73 -12.84
C ASP A 401 3.07 -16.35 -11.68
N THR A 402 1.79 -16.11 -11.94
CA THR A 402 0.76 -15.82 -10.92
C THR A 402 -0.10 -17.04 -10.57
N SER A 403 0.19 -18.19 -11.17
CA SER A 403 -0.59 -19.43 -11.06
C SER A 403 0.21 -20.66 -10.66
N GLU A 404 1.44 -20.82 -11.14
CA GLU A 404 2.21 -22.05 -10.97
C GLU A 404 3.52 -21.84 -10.20
N VAL A 405 3.95 -22.89 -9.49
CA VAL A 405 5.29 -22.95 -8.90
C VAL A 405 6.32 -23.08 -10.02
N THR A 406 7.41 -22.33 -9.92
CA THR A 406 8.51 -22.39 -10.88
C THR A 406 9.77 -22.89 -10.19
N GLY A 407 10.28 -24.04 -10.64
CA GLY A 407 11.58 -24.57 -10.26
C GLY A 407 12.70 -23.80 -10.98
N VAL A 408 13.70 -23.39 -10.21
CA VAL A 408 14.81 -22.57 -10.70
C VAL A 408 16.15 -23.19 -10.27
N ASN A 409 17.02 -23.40 -11.25
CA ASN A 409 18.42 -23.75 -11.01
C ASN A 409 19.28 -22.50 -11.20
N ILE A 410 20.11 -22.18 -10.22
CA ILE A 410 20.96 -21.00 -10.19
C ILE A 410 22.38 -21.46 -10.02
N THR A 411 23.27 -21.06 -10.93
CA THR A 411 24.68 -21.43 -10.89
C THR A 411 25.54 -20.19 -11.10
N PHE A 412 26.17 -19.73 -10.03
CA PHE A 412 27.18 -18.67 -10.07
C PHE A 412 28.45 -19.21 -10.74
N ARG A 413 28.96 -18.48 -11.73
CA ARG A 413 30.24 -18.83 -12.38
C ARG A 413 31.39 -18.70 -11.39
N SER A 414 32.50 -19.38 -11.65
CA SER A 414 33.72 -19.35 -10.82
C SER A 414 34.41 -17.97 -10.71
N ALA A 415 33.78 -16.91 -11.22
CA ALA A 415 34.28 -15.54 -11.20
C ALA A 415 33.85 -14.75 -9.95
N LEU A 416 33.09 -15.35 -9.01
CA LEU A 416 32.77 -14.69 -7.75
C LEU A 416 34.07 -14.44 -6.96
N PRO A 417 34.38 -13.18 -6.59
CA PRO A 417 35.60 -12.89 -5.83
C PRO A 417 35.63 -13.66 -4.50
N GLU A 418 36.81 -14.17 -4.12
CA GLU A 418 37.00 -15.07 -2.96
C GLU A 418 36.56 -14.48 -1.62
N GLN A 419 36.46 -13.16 -1.49
CA GLN A 419 35.98 -12.49 -0.29
C GLN A 419 34.45 -12.50 -0.14
N TYR A 420 33.71 -12.67 -1.24
CA TYR A 420 32.26 -12.62 -1.22
C TYR A 420 31.66 -14.00 -0.98
N ARG A 421 30.53 -14.00 -0.27
CA ARG A 421 29.66 -15.14 -0.02
C ARG A 421 28.24 -14.77 -0.41
N ILE A 422 27.40 -15.78 -0.64
CA ILE A 422 26.01 -15.61 -1.05
C ILE A 422 25.13 -16.01 0.12
N TYR A 423 24.28 -15.10 0.59
CA TYR A 423 23.39 -15.32 1.72
C TYR A 423 21.93 -15.12 1.32
N ASP A 424 21.04 -15.96 1.83
CA ASP A 424 19.60 -15.80 1.58
C ASP A 424 18.96 -14.84 2.60
N ALA A 425 18.84 -13.56 2.23
CA ALA A 425 18.20 -12.55 3.08
C ALA A 425 16.70 -12.81 3.29
N THR A 426 16.05 -13.46 2.32
CA THR A 426 14.62 -13.81 2.42
C THR A 426 14.39 -14.94 3.42
N GLN A 427 15.34 -15.87 3.52
CA GLN A 427 15.33 -16.92 4.51
C GLN A 427 15.75 -16.41 5.90
N PHE A 428 16.72 -15.50 5.98
CA PHE A 428 17.16 -14.90 7.25
C PHE A 428 15.99 -14.29 8.04
N VAL A 429 15.10 -13.53 7.40
CA VAL A 429 13.94 -12.94 8.10
C VAL A 429 12.89 -13.97 8.54
N ARG A 430 13.04 -15.24 8.17
CA ARG A 430 12.17 -16.35 8.59
C ARG A 430 12.82 -17.21 9.67
N SER A 431 14.08 -17.58 9.49
CA SER A 431 14.83 -18.47 10.39
C SER A 431 15.60 -17.73 11.46
N TYR A 432 15.81 -16.42 11.28
CA TYR A 432 16.72 -15.60 12.08
C TYR A 432 18.15 -16.18 12.08
N GLN A 433 18.55 -16.79 10.97
CA GLN A 433 19.87 -17.39 10.81
C GLN A 433 20.34 -17.15 9.38
N TRP A 434 21.57 -16.68 9.23
CA TRP A 434 22.20 -16.54 7.93
C TRP A 434 22.53 -17.94 7.41
N GLU A 435 22.02 -18.23 6.22
CA GLU A 435 22.33 -19.45 5.47
C GLU A 435 23.21 -19.03 4.29
N GLU A 436 24.46 -19.46 4.31
CA GLU A 436 25.35 -19.35 3.15
C GLU A 436 24.88 -20.35 2.09
N LEU A 437 24.64 -19.86 0.87
CA LEU A 437 24.22 -20.67 -0.26
C LEU A 437 25.45 -21.16 -1.03
N PRO A 438 25.44 -22.42 -1.50
CA PRO A 438 26.47 -22.90 -2.40
C PRO A 438 26.40 -22.15 -3.75
N LEU A 439 27.47 -22.21 -4.54
CA LEU A 439 27.51 -21.54 -5.86
C LEU A 439 26.49 -22.11 -6.85
N SER A 440 26.04 -23.35 -6.67
CA SER A 440 24.99 -23.97 -7.47
C SER A 440 23.91 -24.54 -6.56
N PHE A 441 22.66 -24.14 -6.78
CA PHE A 441 21.53 -24.58 -5.98
C PHE A 441 20.22 -24.51 -6.76
N HIS A 442 19.23 -25.20 -6.22
CA HIS A 442 17.88 -25.26 -6.75
C HIS A 442 16.89 -24.60 -5.78
N ARG A 443 15.88 -23.90 -6.31
CA ARG A 443 14.78 -23.30 -5.55
C ARG A 443 13.44 -23.50 -6.25
N GLU A 444 12.44 -23.87 -5.47
CA GLU A 444 11.03 -23.85 -5.88
C GLU A 444 10.41 -22.51 -5.47
N MET A 445 9.95 -21.73 -6.44
CA MET A 445 9.38 -20.40 -6.20
C MET A 445 7.87 -20.42 -6.39
N PHE A 446 7.13 -20.06 -5.34
CA PHE A 446 5.67 -19.91 -5.40
C PHE A 446 5.26 -18.79 -6.37
N PRO A 447 4.00 -18.80 -6.85
CA PRO A 447 3.48 -17.75 -7.72
C PRO A 447 3.73 -16.34 -7.17
N GLY A 448 4.27 -15.46 -8.02
CA GLY A 448 4.58 -14.07 -7.70
C GLY A 448 5.67 -13.89 -6.63
N GLN A 449 6.38 -14.95 -6.21
CA GLN A 449 7.37 -14.88 -5.14
C GLN A 449 8.63 -14.15 -5.58
N GLY A 450 9.17 -13.36 -4.67
CA GLY A 450 10.51 -12.78 -4.76
C GLY A 450 11.49 -13.46 -3.79
N GLN A 451 12.75 -13.53 -4.18
CA GLN A 451 13.87 -13.97 -3.37
C GLN A 451 15.03 -13.00 -3.53
N ILE A 452 15.51 -12.49 -2.39
CA ILE A 452 16.63 -11.55 -2.29
C ILE A 452 17.82 -12.30 -1.72
N MET A 453 18.91 -12.32 -2.48
CA MET A 453 20.21 -12.84 -2.06
C MET A 453 21.16 -11.68 -1.83
N LEU A 454 21.82 -11.69 -0.67
CA LEU A 454 22.87 -10.75 -0.29
C LEU A 454 24.22 -11.36 -0.67
N ILE A 455 24.97 -10.69 -1.55
CA ILE A 455 26.32 -11.06 -1.92
C ILE A 455 27.27 -10.05 -1.29
N ALA A 456 27.94 -10.47 -0.22
CA ALA A 456 28.70 -9.58 0.66
C ALA A 456 29.83 -10.36 1.36
N THR A 457 30.74 -9.65 2.02
CA THR A 457 31.70 -10.29 2.92
C THR A 457 30.97 -10.78 4.19
N PRO A 458 31.54 -11.72 4.96
CA PRO A 458 30.95 -12.15 6.22
C PRO A 458 30.70 -11.01 7.22
N GLU A 459 31.60 -10.03 7.30
CA GLU A 459 31.49 -8.87 8.20
C GLU A 459 30.30 -7.99 7.81
N GLU A 460 30.16 -7.71 6.52
CA GLU A 460 29.07 -6.91 5.97
C GLU A 460 27.72 -7.64 6.14
N CYS A 461 27.68 -8.96 5.97
CA CYS A 461 26.52 -9.79 6.26
C CYS A 461 26.09 -9.69 7.74
N GLN A 462 27.05 -9.73 8.67
CA GLN A 462 26.76 -9.53 10.10
C GLN A 462 26.24 -8.13 10.41
N HIS A 463 26.81 -7.09 9.78
CA HIS A 463 26.33 -5.73 9.90
C HIS A 463 24.85 -5.60 9.50
N TRP A 464 24.49 -6.09 8.31
CA TRP A 464 23.10 -6.10 7.85
C TRP A 464 22.20 -6.96 8.73
N GLY A 465 22.70 -8.08 9.24
CA GLY A 465 21.98 -8.92 10.21
C GLY A 465 21.53 -8.13 11.44
N LYS A 466 22.38 -7.26 11.99
CA LYS A 466 22.05 -6.41 13.15
C LYS A 466 20.95 -5.38 12.80
N ILE A 467 21.06 -4.71 11.66
CA ILE A 467 20.08 -3.70 11.21
C ILE A 467 18.71 -4.34 10.98
N ILE A 468 18.67 -5.47 10.25
CA ILE A 468 17.43 -6.19 9.97
C ILE A 468 16.81 -6.71 11.27
N MET A 469 17.62 -7.26 12.18
CA MET A 469 17.18 -7.74 13.49
C MET A 469 16.52 -6.63 14.32
N GLN A 470 17.07 -5.42 14.34
CA GLN A 470 16.47 -4.29 15.06
C GLN A 470 15.03 -4.00 14.58
N ARG A 471 14.80 -4.01 13.27
CA ARG A 471 13.46 -3.80 12.70
C ARG A 471 12.49 -4.93 13.06
N ILE A 472 13.00 -6.17 13.10
CA ILE A 472 12.21 -7.32 13.54
C ILE A 472 11.81 -7.16 15.01
N PHE A 473 12.72 -6.71 15.88
CA PHE A 473 12.42 -6.40 17.28
C PHE A 473 11.30 -5.36 17.41
N ASP A 474 11.44 -4.22 16.73
CA ASP A 474 10.47 -3.11 16.80
C ASP A 474 9.06 -3.56 16.39
N TYR A 475 8.95 -4.36 15.33
CA TYR A 475 7.64 -4.88 14.90
C TYR A 475 7.09 -5.93 15.87
N ILE A 476 7.90 -6.89 16.34
CA ILE A 476 7.42 -7.93 17.26
C ILE A 476 6.95 -7.28 18.57
N GLU A 477 7.63 -6.25 19.04
CA GLU A 477 7.22 -5.47 20.21
C GLU A 477 5.82 -4.91 20.03
N GLN A 478 5.59 -4.23 18.91
CA GLN A 478 4.28 -3.65 18.58
C GLN A 478 3.18 -4.71 18.55
N GLN A 479 3.44 -5.87 17.95
CA GLN A 479 2.47 -6.97 17.93
C GLN A 479 2.17 -7.52 19.32
N ILE A 480 3.20 -7.68 20.15
CA ILE A 480 3.00 -8.14 21.53
C ILE A 480 2.19 -7.10 22.30
N ALA A 481 2.52 -5.80 22.18
CA ALA A 481 1.80 -4.72 22.83
C ALA A 481 0.30 -4.76 22.48
N ILE A 482 -0.06 -4.79 21.19
CA ILE A 482 -1.46 -4.88 20.73
C ILE A 482 -2.18 -6.09 21.33
N ASN A 483 -1.54 -7.27 21.26
CA ASN A 483 -2.16 -8.50 21.78
C ASN A 483 -2.25 -8.53 23.31
N VAL A 484 -1.31 -7.89 24.02
CA VAL A 484 -1.34 -7.73 25.48
C VAL A 484 -2.48 -6.79 25.87
N GLU A 485 -2.68 -5.65 25.17
CA GLU A 485 -3.84 -4.77 25.42
C GLU A 485 -5.17 -5.53 25.31
N LEU A 486 -5.31 -6.41 24.30
CA LEU A 486 -6.50 -7.26 24.16
C LEU A 486 -6.68 -8.23 25.35
N LEU A 487 -5.59 -8.74 25.94
CA LEU A 487 -5.63 -9.70 27.05
C LEU A 487 -5.85 -9.05 28.42
N LYS A 488 -5.42 -7.78 28.61
CA LYS A 488 -5.46 -7.09 29.91
C LYS A 488 -6.79 -7.19 30.66
N PRO A 489 -7.97 -7.02 30.01
CA PRO A 489 -9.25 -7.13 30.71
C PRO A 489 -9.57 -8.54 31.23
N TYR A 490 -8.91 -9.56 30.69
CA TYR A 490 -9.19 -10.97 30.98
C TYR A 490 -8.19 -11.60 31.93
N LEU A 491 -6.94 -11.10 31.95
CA LEU A 491 -5.84 -11.70 32.72
C LEU A 491 -4.95 -10.61 33.31
N SER A 492 -4.89 -10.51 34.64
CA SER A 492 -4.00 -9.56 35.33
C SER A 492 -2.51 -9.92 35.21
N SER A 493 -2.18 -11.18 34.89
CA SER A 493 -0.80 -11.67 34.82
C SER A 493 -0.01 -11.16 33.60
N VAL A 494 -0.66 -10.51 32.62
CA VAL A 494 -0.02 -10.11 31.36
C VAL A 494 0.78 -8.80 31.46
N GLU A 495 0.61 -8.02 32.52
CA GLU A 495 1.30 -6.72 32.69
C GLU A 495 2.82 -6.88 32.71
N LYS A 496 3.33 -7.98 33.27
CA LYS A 496 4.78 -8.28 33.34
C LYS A 496 5.38 -8.63 31.97
N ILE A 497 4.58 -8.91 30.96
CA ILE A 497 5.06 -9.28 29.63
C ILE A 497 5.74 -8.08 28.97
N SER A 498 5.17 -6.88 29.09
CA SER A 498 5.71 -5.66 28.49
C SER A 498 7.10 -5.31 29.03
N ASP A 499 7.30 -5.43 30.34
CA ASP A 499 8.62 -5.19 30.96
C ASP A 499 9.68 -6.17 30.47
N LYS A 500 9.31 -7.46 30.36
CA LYS A 500 10.20 -8.50 29.85
C LYS A 500 10.56 -8.28 28.37
N VAL A 501 9.61 -7.84 27.56
CA VAL A 501 9.84 -7.50 26.15
C VAL A 501 10.83 -6.33 26.04
N ARG A 502 10.66 -5.28 26.84
CA ARG A 502 11.58 -4.14 26.88
C ARG A 502 13.00 -4.57 27.26
N GLU A 503 13.17 -5.40 28.29
CA GLU A 503 14.47 -5.93 28.71
C GLU A 503 15.15 -6.78 27.60
N LEU A 504 14.37 -7.59 26.88
CA LEU A 504 14.90 -8.39 25.76
C LEU A 504 15.33 -7.51 24.59
N LYS A 505 14.56 -6.46 24.29
CA LYS A 505 14.86 -5.50 23.24
C LYS A 505 16.16 -4.75 23.52
N GLU A 506 16.38 -4.32 24.76
CA GLU A 506 17.63 -3.63 25.16
C GLU A 506 18.89 -4.47 24.94
N LYS A 507 18.81 -5.80 25.07
CA LYS A 507 19.94 -6.71 24.85
C LYS A 507 20.34 -6.87 23.37
N GLN A 508 19.42 -6.63 22.43
CA GLN A 508 19.62 -6.72 20.97
C GLN A 508 20.43 -7.95 20.48
N SER A 509 20.17 -9.13 21.04
CA SER A 509 20.85 -10.37 20.65
C SER A 509 19.90 -11.35 19.93
N MET A 510 20.47 -12.28 19.15
CA MET A 510 19.69 -13.32 18.47
C MET A 510 18.91 -14.20 19.46
N ASP A 511 19.49 -14.50 20.61
CA ASP A 511 18.81 -15.26 21.66
C ASP A 511 17.66 -14.46 22.29
N SER A 512 17.83 -13.15 22.46
CA SER A 512 16.74 -12.28 22.89
C SER A 512 15.62 -12.23 21.86
N LEU A 513 15.95 -12.18 20.56
CA LEU A 513 14.95 -12.20 19.50
C LEU A 513 14.15 -13.52 19.52
N ARG A 514 14.82 -14.67 19.65
CA ARG A 514 14.16 -15.97 19.77
C ARG A 514 13.21 -16.02 20.96
N LYS A 515 13.66 -15.56 22.13
CA LYS A 515 12.82 -15.46 23.34
C LYS A 515 11.63 -14.53 23.13
N MET A 516 11.80 -13.44 22.38
CA MET A 516 10.71 -12.51 22.09
C MET A 516 9.69 -13.09 21.12
N VAL A 517 10.13 -13.87 20.13
CA VAL A 517 9.26 -14.69 19.27
C VAL A 517 8.49 -15.74 20.10
N GLU A 518 9.15 -16.40 21.05
CA GLU A 518 8.50 -17.32 21.99
C GLU A 518 7.44 -16.61 22.83
N ILE A 519 7.73 -15.42 23.37
CA ILE A 519 6.75 -14.60 24.10
C ILE A 519 5.56 -14.23 23.20
N LYS A 520 5.83 -13.79 21.97
CA LYS A 520 4.76 -13.51 20.99
C LYS A 520 3.86 -14.73 20.79
N ASN A 521 4.45 -15.91 20.58
CA ASN A 521 3.70 -17.15 20.41
C ASN A 521 2.94 -17.54 21.69
N GLN A 522 3.53 -17.34 22.86
CA GLN A 522 2.85 -17.56 24.15
C GLN A 522 1.64 -16.63 24.31
N VAL A 523 1.78 -15.33 24.02
CA VAL A 523 0.68 -14.37 24.06
C VAL A 523 -0.44 -14.79 23.11
N ILE A 524 -0.11 -15.19 21.88
CA ILE A 524 -1.07 -15.71 20.91
C ILE A 524 -1.76 -16.98 21.42
N ASN A 525 -1.00 -17.94 21.95
CA ASN A 525 -1.56 -19.16 22.52
C ASN A 525 -2.47 -18.87 23.72
N THR A 526 -2.11 -17.90 24.56
CA THR A 526 -2.94 -17.44 25.67
C THR A 526 -4.27 -16.91 25.15
N ILE A 527 -4.28 -16.06 24.11
CA ILE A 527 -5.50 -15.58 23.44
C ILE A 527 -6.38 -16.76 22.97
N TYR A 528 -5.78 -17.78 22.36
CA TYR A 528 -6.51 -18.97 21.90
C TYR A 528 -6.97 -19.90 23.02
N SER A 529 -6.32 -19.85 24.20
CA SER A 529 -6.71 -20.63 25.37
C SER A 529 -7.72 -19.93 26.27
N THR A 530 -7.84 -18.60 26.18
CA THR A 530 -8.84 -17.82 26.92
C THR A 530 -10.19 -17.98 26.24
N GLU A 531 -11.05 -18.83 26.83
CA GLU A 531 -12.36 -19.21 26.28
C GLU A 531 -13.20 -17.99 25.86
N ASP A 532 -13.26 -16.98 26.73
CA ASP A 532 -14.02 -15.74 26.54
C ASP A 532 -13.56 -14.92 25.32
N ILE A 533 -12.32 -15.11 24.87
CA ILE A 533 -11.78 -14.46 23.67
C ILE A 533 -11.90 -15.39 22.47
N TYR A 534 -11.45 -16.63 22.61
CA TYR A 534 -11.39 -17.60 21.50
C TYR A 534 -12.77 -17.87 20.89
N GLN A 535 -13.76 -18.22 21.73
CA GLN A 535 -15.11 -18.53 21.24
C GLN A 535 -15.74 -17.32 20.55
N VAL A 536 -15.59 -16.14 21.17
CA VAL A 536 -16.13 -14.89 20.65
C VAL A 536 -15.47 -14.51 19.33
N ARG A 537 -14.15 -14.60 19.22
CA ARG A 537 -13.42 -14.31 17.97
C ARG A 537 -13.88 -15.23 16.85
N GLY A 538 -14.01 -16.53 17.11
CA GLY A 538 -14.52 -17.49 16.11
C GLY A 538 -15.90 -17.08 15.57
N LYS A 539 -16.82 -16.71 16.47
CA LYS A 539 -18.17 -16.24 16.11
C LYS A 539 -18.17 -14.88 15.41
N LEU A 540 -17.29 -13.96 15.79
CA LEU A 540 -17.12 -12.69 15.08
C LEU A 540 -16.58 -12.87 13.66
N PHE A 541 -15.67 -13.83 13.44
CA PHE A 541 -15.21 -14.18 12.09
C PHE A 541 -16.35 -14.73 11.22
N GLU A 542 -17.24 -15.56 11.80
CA GLU A 542 -18.44 -16.08 11.13
C GLU A 542 -19.36 -14.92 10.70
N VAL A 543 -19.71 -14.03 11.63
CA VAL A 543 -20.55 -12.85 11.37
C VAL A 543 -19.93 -11.94 10.30
N GLY A 544 -18.65 -11.61 10.42
CA GLY A 544 -17.94 -10.79 9.44
C GLY A 544 -17.96 -11.40 8.04
N SER A 545 -17.78 -12.71 7.93
CA SER A 545 -17.85 -13.43 6.65
C SER A 545 -19.24 -13.36 6.02
N ILE A 546 -20.30 -13.49 6.81
CA ILE A 546 -21.68 -13.37 6.33
C ILE A 546 -21.96 -11.93 5.91
N LEU A 547 -21.50 -10.92 6.66
CA LEU A 547 -21.61 -9.50 6.28
C LEU A 547 -20.94 -9.21 4.94
N CYS A 548 -19.72 -9.70 4.71
CA CYS A 548 -19.03 -9.58 3.42
C CYS A 548 -19.84 -10.24 2.28
N ALA A 549 -20.45 -11.40 2.55
CA ALA A 549 -21.28 -12.08 1.56
C ALA A 549 -22.56 -11.27 1.26
N CYS A 550 -23.21 -10.69 2.27
CA CYS A 550 -24.35 -9.79 2.09
C CYS A 550 -23.96 -8.57 1.24
N ASP A 551 -22.85 -7.90 1.56
CA ASP A 551 -22.34 -6.77 0.79
C ASP A 551 -22.09 -7.14 -0.68
N GLY A 552 -21.44 -8.28 -0.93
CA GLY A 552 -21.21 -8.78 -2.28
C GLY A 552 -22.49 -9.07 -3.07
N VAL A 553 -23.52 -9.60 -2.41
CA VAL A 553 -24.83 -9.87 -3.05
C VAL A 553 -25.60 -8.57 -3.28
N LEU A 554 -25.63 -7.65 -2.32
CA LEU A 554 -26.28 -6.34 -2.47
C LEU A 554 -25.66 -5.53 -3.61
N CYS A 555 -24.33 -5.50 -3.71
CA CYS A 555 -23.63 -4.89 -4.84
C CYS A 555 -24.05 -5.52 -6.19
N ARG A 556 -24.24 -6.85 -6.23
CA ARG A 556 -24.70 -7.54 -7.44
C ARG A 556 -26.15 -7.18 -7.79
N LEU A 557 -27.06 -7.21 -6.82
CA LEU A 557 -28.46 -6.83 -7.01
C LEU A 557 -28.58 -5.39 -7.51
N LEU A 558 -27.77 -4.47 -6.96
CA LEU A 558 -27.70 -3.09 -7.43
C LEU A 558 -27.24 -3.03 -8.90
N SER A 559 -26.22 -3.80 -9.27
CA SER A 559 -25.75 -3.89 -10.66
C SER A 559 -26.76 -4.53 -11.64
N GLU A 560 -27.68 -5.34 -11.13
CA GLU A 560 -28.82 -5.91 -11.87
C GLU A 560 -30.03 -4.96 -11.93
N GLY A 561 -29.94 -3.76 -11.35
CA GLY A 561 -31.03 -2.79 -11.31
C GLY A 561 -32.13 -3.10 -10.29
N LYS A 562 -31.91 -4.06 -9.37
CA LYS A 562 -32.88 -4.47 -8.33
C LYS A 562 -32.81 -3.56 -7.09
N SER A 563 -32.89 -2.25 -7.28
CA SER A 563 -32.73 -1.25 -6.21
C SER A 563 -33.77 -1.38 -5.10
N THR A 564 -35.01 -1.77 -5.42
CA THR A 564 -36.08 -1.97 -4.42
C THR A 564 -35.75 -3.07 -3.41
N VAL A 565 -35.11 -4.16 -3.86
CA VAL A 565 -34.64 -5.23 -2.97
C VAL A 565 -33.48 -4.75 -2.11
N VAL A 566 -32.55 -3.98 -2.69
CA VAL A 566 -31.42 -3.41 -1.96
C VAL A 566 -31.91 -2.49 -0.84
N GLU A 567 -32.82 -1.54 -1.14
CA GLU A 567 -33.37 -0.63 -0.14
C GLU A 567 -34.14 -1.37 0.97
N LYS A 568 -34.80 -2.49 0.65
CA LYS A 568 -35.49 -3.32 1.66
C LYS A 568 -34.53 -3.84 2.75
N TYR A 569 -33.35 -4.31 2.38
CA TYR A 569 -32.42 -4.97 3.31
C TYR A 569 -31.30 -4.06 3.84
N LYS A 570 -31.12 -2.89 3.23
CA LYS A 570 -30.05 -1.92 3.56
C LYS A 570 -29.97 -1.61 5.06
N GLU A 571 -31.07 -1.18 5.66
CA GLU A 571 -31.10 -0.77 7.07
C GLU A 571 -30.87 -1.95 8.03
N ASP A 572 -31.41 -3.13 7.70
CA ASP A 572 -31.22 -4.34 8.51
C ASP A 572 -29.75 -4.79 8.51
N VAL A 573 -29.10 -4.78 7.34
CA VAL A 573 -27.68 -5.13 7.22
C VAL A 573 -26.80 -4.12 7.94
N LEU A 574 -27.06 -2.82 7.80
CA LEU A 574 -26.31 -1.78 8.52
C LEU A 574 -26.47 -1.89 10.03
N LYS A 575 -27.69 -2.19 10.51
CA LYS A 575 -27.93 -2.43 11.93
C LYS A 575 -27.10 -3.62 12.46
N LEU A 576 -27.10 -4.74 11.74
CA LEU A 576 -26.35 -5.94 12.16
C LEU A 576 -24.83 -5.71 12.05
N ALA A 577 -24.37 -4.88 11.11
CA ALA A 577 -22.98 -4.45 11.02
C ALA A 577 -22.57 -3.56 12.20
N SER A 578 -23.45 -2.65 12.64
CA SER A 578 -23.26 -1.84 13.85
C SER A 578 -23.15 -2.72 15.11
N GLU A 579 -24.06 -3.67 15.29
CA GLU A 579 -23.99 -4.67 16.37
C GLU A 579 -22.66 -5.46 16.34
N PHE A 580 -22.23 -5.91 15.16
CA PHE A 580 -20.95 -6.60 14.99
C PHE A 580 -19.75 -5.77 15.46
N ILE A 581 -19.72 -4.47 15.15
CA ILE A 581 -18.64 -3.58 15.57
C ILE A 581 -18.70 -3.31 17.07
N GLU A 582 -19.89 -3.11 17.65
CA GLU A 582 -20.08 -3.01 19.10
C GLU A 582 -19.49 -4.23 19.82
N TYR A 583 -19.75 -5.44 19.32
CA TYR A 583 -19.18 -6.65 19.90
C TYR A 583 -17.66 -6.69 19.79
N ARG A 584 -17.07 -6.24 18.67
CA ARG A 584 -15.61 -6.15 18.52
C ARG A 584 -14.98 -5.18 19.53
N VAL A 585 -15.59 -4.01 19.73
CA VAL A 585 -15.13 -3.03 20.72
C VAL A 585 -15.28 -3.61 22.12
N GLY A 586 -16.45 -4.15 22.46
CA GLY A 586 -16.71 -4.67 23.79
C GLY A 586 -15.86 -5.90 24.18
N VAL A 587 -15.35 -6.67 23.21
CA VAL A 587 -14.32 -7.69 23.48
C VAL A 587 -13.03 -7.07 24.02
N ARG A 588 -12.62 -5.89 23.54
CA ARG A 588 -11.46 -5.15 24.08
C ARG A 588 -11.71 -4.60 25.49
N GLU A 589 -12.96 -4.53 25.90
CA GLU A 589 -13.39 -4.07 27.23
C GLU A 589 -13.63 -5.22 28.22
N GLY A 590 -13.28 -6.46 27.86
CA GLY A 590 -13.50 -7.62 28.73
C GLY A 590 -14.93 -8.16 28.73
N LYS A 591 -15.80 -7.71 27.80
CA LYS A 591 -17.22 -8.10 27.76
C LYS A 591 -17.51 -9.30 26.84
N GLY A 592 -16.48 -9.97 26.31
CA GLY A 592 -16.61 -11.02 25.29
C GLY A 592 -17.68 -12.07 25.60
N LYS A 593 -17.60 -12.74 26.76
CA LYS A 593 -18.55 -13.79 27.17
C LYS A 593 -20.01 -13.32 27.18
N LYS A 594 -20.26 -12.07 27.55
CA LYS A 594 -21.61 -11.48 27.60
C LYS A 594 -22.21 -11.36 26.20
N PHE A 595 -21.39 -11.21 25.16
CA PHE A 595 -21.85 -11.03 23.79
C PHE A 595 -22.13 -12.32 23.03
N ILE A 596 -21.68 -13.50 23.51
CA ILE A 596 -21.85 -14.77 22.76
C ILE A 596 -23.29 -14.99 22.30
N PRO A 597 -24.33 -14.93 23.16
CA PRO A 597 -25.71 -15.17 22.73
C PRO A 597 -26.21 -14.13 21.71
N TYR A 598 -25.71 -12.90 21.80
CA TYR A 598 -26.07 -11.81 20.90
C TYR A 598 -25.39 -11.99 19.53
N ILE A 599 -24.12 -12.40 19.51
CA ILE A 599 -23.39 -12.69 18.27
C ILE A 599 -24.04 -13.86 17.53
N GLU A 600 -24.46 -14.92 18.24
CA GLU A 600 -25.17 -16.05 17.62
C GLU A 600 -26.51 -15.62 17.02
N LYS A 601 -27.26 -14.77 17.72
CA LYS A 601 -28.50 -14.18 17.19
C LYS A 601 -28.24 -13.32 15.96
N THR A 602 -27.20 -12.47 15.98
CA THR A 602 -26.80 -11.64 14.84
C THR A 602 -26.38 -12.51 13.65
N SER A 603 -25.59 -13.57 13.88
CA SER A 603 -25.21 -14.55 12.83
C SER A 603 -26.43 -15.23 12.20
N GLY A 604 -27.38 -15.68 13.04
CA GLY A 604 -28.63 -16.30 12.57
C GLY A 604 -29.46 -15.37 11.69
N ARG A 605 -29.67 -14.12 12.13
CA ARG A 605 -30.40 -13.11 11.33
C ARG A 605 -29.69 -12.77 10.03
N LEU A 606 -28.37 -12.57 10.06
CA LEU A 606 -27.58 -12.32 8.87
C LEU A 606 -27.64 -13.49 7.87
N SER A 607 -27.61 -14.73 8.37
CA SER A 607 -27.74 -15.92 7.53
C SER A 607 -29.09 -15.99 6.82
N THR A 608 -30.19 -15.68 7.53
CA THR A 608 -31.52 -15.58 6.92
C THR A 608 -31.55 -14.49 5.84
N ILE A 609 -31.06 -13.29 6.14
CA ILE A 609 -30.99 -12.18 5.18
C ILE A 609 -30.16 -12.59 3.95
N LEU A 610 -29.01 -13.23 4.14
CA LEU A 610 -28.16 -13.67 3.03
C LEU A 610 -28.87 -14.70 2.13
N GLN A 611 -29.64 -15.63 2.71
CA GLN A 611 -30.42 -16.60 1.94
C GLN A 611 -31.50 -15.90 1.11
N GLU A 612 -32.25 -14.98 1.72
CA GLU A 612 -33.28 -14.19 1.02
C GLU A 612 -32.67 -13.33 -0.10
N LEU A 613 -31.55 -12.66 0.16
CA LEU A 613 -30.82 -11.88 -0.84
C LEU A 613 -30.38 -12.76 -2.02
N ARG A 614 -29.87 -13.98 -1.76
CA ARG A 614 -29.45 -14.92 -2.80
C ARG A 614 -30.61 -15.42 -3.66
N GLN A 615 -31.79 -15.63 -3.09
CA GLN A 615 -32.99 -15.99 -3.85
C GLN A 615 -33.44 -14.88 -4.82
N ASN A 616 -33.08 -13.63 -4.54
CA ASN A 616 -33.39 -12.49 -5.39
C ASN A 616 -32.34 -12.23 -6.49
N VAL A 617 -31.16 -12.84 -6.40
CA VAL A 617 -30.19 -12.83 -7.51
C VAL A 617 -30.72 -13.76 -8.59
N SER A 618 -30.65 -13.32 -9.84
CA SER A 618 -31.18 -14.07 -10.98
C SER A 618 -30.63 -15.51 -10.98
N SER A 619 -31.53 -16.50 -10.96
CA SER A 619 -31.28 -17.88 -11.37
C SER A 619 -30.84 -17.96 -12.82
#